data_AF-A0A1Y1CLL9-F1
#
_entry.id   AF-A0A1Y1CLL9-F1
#
_cell.length_a   1.000
_cell.length_b   1.000
_cell.length_c   1.000
_cell.angle_alpha   90.00
_cell.angle_beta   90.00
_cell.angle_gamma   90.00
#
_symmetry.space_group_name_H-M   'P 1'
#
loop_
_entity.id
_entity.type
_entity.pdbx_description
1 polymer ?
#
loop_
_entity_poly.entity_id
_entity_poly.type
_entity_poly.pdbx_seq_one_letter_code
_entity_poly.pdbx_strand_id
1 'polypeptide(L)'
;MRYPFTAVNLEKLSQEYSGNQNFVHNTLPRLKILHAIKKDLTTIPNLDWHVEFNHTDVNMNRVTIHYQNKAYKDFNFFYEIPLSLKFELRVFLSNSSIHFIDLYNFLLEKEIMSKDQFSIKAAYHTIPHFVINSETRRYDMSIINKHSVHDDLNENLIDDKVKNDIQSGFEIFNPIFDQLISQFKI
;
A
#
# COMPACT_ATOMS: atom_id res chain seq x y z
N MET A 1 3.77 10.39 -11.49
CA MET A 1 4.47 9.36 -12.29
C MET A 1 4.57 8.08 -11.46
N ARG A 2 4.46 6.90 -12.09
CA ARG A 2 4.50 5.58 -11.42
C ARG A 2 5.82 4.87 -11.74
N TYR A 3 6.48 4.35 -10.71
CA TYR A 3 7.79 3.69 -10.81
C TYR A 3 7.79 2.38 -10.04
N PRO A 4 8.50 1.33 -10.50
CA PRO A 4 8.78 0.16 -9.66
C PRO A 4 9.45 0.59 -8.35
N PHE A 5 9.04 0.02 -7.21
CA PHE A 5 9.55 0.43 -5.90
C PHE A 5 10.91 -0.22 -5.61
N THR A 6 11.97 0.32 -6.20
CA THR A 6 13.35 -0.17 -6.08
C THR A 6 14.26 0.88 -5.48
N ALA A 7 15.38 0.48 -4.89
CA ALA A 7 16.41 1.40 -4.39
C ALA A 7 16.86 2.41 -5.45
N VAL A 8 17.09 1.94 -6.69
CA VAL A 8 17.49 2.78 -7.83
C VAL A 8 16.45 3.87 -8.14
N ASN A 9 15.17 3.51 -8.15
CA ASN A 9 14.11 4.49 -8.42
C ASN A 9 13.92 5.46 -7.24
N LEU A 10 14.14 5.03 -6.00
CA LEU A 10 14.13 5.92 -4.85
C LEU A 10 15.28 6.91 -4.86
N GLU A 11 16.48 6.46 -5.22
CA GLU A 11 17.65 7.33 -5.37
C GLU A 11 17.41 8.37 -6.47
N LYS A 12 16.86 7.94 -7.61
CA LYS A 12 16.47 8.85 -8.69
C LYS A 12 15.45 9.90 -8.22
N LEU A 13 14.40 9.49 -7.51
CA LEU A 13 13.41 10.41 -6.94
C LEU A 13 14.06 11.36 -5.92
N SER A 14 14.99 10.87 -5.10
CA SER A 14 15.76 11.68 -4.15
C SER A 14 16.53 12.80 -4.84
N GLN A 15 17.24 12.46 -5.92
CA GLN A 15 18.01 13.42 -6.70
C GLN A 15 17.10 14.43 -7.41
N GLU A 16 16.06 13.95 -8.10
CA GLU A 16 15.11 14.78 -8.88
C GLU A 16 14.37 15.78 -8.00
N TYR A 17 14.01 15.39 -6.77
CA TYR A 17 13.20 16.22 -5.85
C TYR A 17 13.96 16.71 -4.62
N SER A 18 15.30 16.75 -4.69
CA SER A 18 16.18 17.25 -3.61
C SER A 18 15.88 18.69 -3.17
N GLY A 19 15.38 19.54 -4.08
CA GLY A 19 14.95 20.90 -3.76
C GLY A 19 13.55 21.01 -3.11
N ASN A 20 12.77 19.92 -3.09
CA ASN A 20 11.41 19.92 -2.55
C ASN A 20 11.42 19.55 -1.06
N GLN A 21 11.27 20.54 -0.19
CA GLN A 21 11.30 20.37 1.26
C GLN A 21 10.24 19.38 1.78
N ASN A 22 9.04 19.37 1.19
CA ASN A 22 8.01 18.40 1.58
C ASN A 22 8.42 16.97 1.18
N PHE A 23 9.01 16.80 0.00
CA PHE A 23 9.53 15.50 -0.41
C PHE A 23 10.65 15.04 0.54
N VAL A 24 11.66 15.88 0.77
CA VAL A 24 12.85 15.55 1.58
C VAL A 24 12.48 15.22 3.03
N HIS A 25 11.60 16.01 3.66
CA HIS A 25 11.32 15.85 5.10
C HIS A 25 10.08 15.01 5.41
N ASN A 26 9.19 14.77 4.44
CA ASN A 26 7.99 13.97 4.68
C ASN A 26 7.93 12.71 3.79
N THR A 27 7.97 12.87 2.47
CA THR A 27 7.71 11.76 1.55
C THR A 27 8.84 10.74 1.54
N LEU A 28 10.08 11.21 1.39
CA LEU A 28 11.27 10.36 1.27
C LEU A 28 11.50 9.49 2.51
N PRO A 29 11.46 10.01 3.76
CA PRO A 29 11.59 9.17 4.96
C PRO A 29 10.56 8.04 5.01
N ARG A 30 9.30 8.31 4.63
CA ARG A 30 8.24 7.29 4.57
C ARG A 30 8.51 6.25 3.49
N LEU A 31 9.00 6.66 2.33
CA LEU A 31 9.44 5.74 1.28
C LEU A 31 10.61 4.87 1.72
N LYS A 32 11.59 5.43 2.45
CA LYS A 32 12.71 4.66 3.03
C LYS A 32 12.20 3.59 4.00
N ILE A 33 11.30 3.95 4.92
CA ILE A 33 10.67 3.01 5.86
C ILE A 33 9.92 1.90 5.11
N LEU A 34 9.05 2.26 4.16
CA LEU A 34 8.25 1.29 3.39
C LEU A 34 9.14 0.38 2.52
N HIS A 35 10.26 0.90 2.01
CA HIS A 35 11.23 0.11 1.25
C HIS A 35 11.99 -0.89 2.14
N ALA A 36 12.35 -0.49 3.36
CA ALA A 36 12.92 -1.41 4.35
C ALA A 36 11.94 -2.52 4.71
N ILE A 37 10.66 -2.17 4.96
CA ILE A 37 9.58 -3.16 5.20
C ILE A 37 9.42 -4.10 4.00
N LYS A 38 9.43 -3.58 2.77
CA LYS A 38 9.34 -4.40 1.56
C LYS A 38 10.47 -5.45 1.50
N LYS A 39 11.70 -5.09 1.87
CA LYS A 39 12.85 -6.03 1.91
C LYS A 39 12.63 -7.14 2.95
N ASP A 40 12.06 -6.80 4.09
CA ASP A 40 11.73 -7.75 5.16
C ASP A 40 10.58 -8.70 4.80
N LEU A 41 9.63 -8.26 3.97
CA LEU A 41 8.45 -9.04 3.58
C LEU A 41 8.65 -9.87 2.28
N THR A 42 9.90 -10.15 1.90
CA THR A 42 10.24 -10.89 0.66
C THR A 42 9.71 -12.33 0.62
N THR A 43 9.32 -12.88 1.76
CA THR A 43 8.73 -14.23 1.87
C THR A 43 7.29 -14.30 1.36
N ILE A 44 6.60 -13.16 1.19
CA ILE A 44 5.23 -13.11 0.70
C ILE A 44 5.26 -12.99 -0.83
N PRO A 45 4.91 -14.06 -1.58
CA PRO A 45 5.03 -14.06 -3.03
C PRO A 45 3.97 -13.18 -3.70
N ASN A 46 4.09 -13.01 -5.02
CA ASN A 46 3.04 -12.42 -5.87
C ASN A 46 2.70 -10.95 -5.56
N LEU A 47 3.61 -10.18 -4.96
CA LEU A 47 3.41 -8.76 -4.69
C LEU A 47 4.29 -7.89 -5.59
N ASP A 48 3.66 -6.98 -6.32
CA ASP A 48 4.34 -6.06 -7.23
C ASP A 48 4.18 -4.60 -6.76
N TRP A 49 5.27 -4.10 -6.20
CA TRP A 49 5.32 -2.83 -5.49
C TRP A 49 5.73 -1.68 -6.39
N HIS A 50 4.99 -0.58 -6.32
CA HIS A 50 5.20 0.63 -7.08
C HIS A 50 5.11 1.87 -6.19
N VAL A 51 5.82 2.93 -6.60
CA VAL A 51 5.71 4.26 -6.03
C VAL A 51 5.06 5.18 -7.04
N GLU A 52 4.04 5.90 -6.61
CA GLU A 52 3.45 7.00 -7.35
C GLU A 52 3.80 8.30 -6.65
N PHE A 53 4.46 9.20 -7.39
CA PHE A 53 4.82 10.52 -6.90
C PHE A 53 4.38 11.62 -7.86
N ASN A 54 3.82 12.68 -7.30
CA ASN A 54 3.41 13.92 -7.93
C ASN A 54 3.79 15.09 -6.99
N HIS A 55 4.60 16.01 -7.50
CA HIS A 55 5.06 17.17 -6.74
C HIS A 55 4.01 18.30 -6.65
N THR A 56 3.01 18.32 -7.54
CA THR A 56 1.94 19.33 -7.52
C THR A 56 0.72 18.90 -6.74
N ASP A 57 0.43 17.60 -6.70
CA ASP A 57 -0.68 17.03 -5.94
C ASP A 57 -0.19 15.96 -4.95
N VAL A 58 0.04 16.40 -3.71
CA VAL A 58 0.53 15.54 -2.63
C VAL A 58 -0.44 14.42 -2.25
N ASN A 59 -1.74 14.57 -2.57
CA ASN A 59 -2.74 13.55 -2.25
C ASN A 59 -2.67 12.35 -3.22
N MET A 60 -1.99 12.51 -4.35
CA MET A 60 -1.73 11.41 -5.29
C MET A 60 -0.49 10.59 -4.91
N ASN A 61 0.26 10.99 -3.88
CA ASN A 61 1.48 10.31 -3.48
C ASN A 61 1.16 9.05 -2.69
N ARG A 62 1.61 7.90 -3.17
CA ARG A 62 1.27 6.60 -2.60
C ARG A 62 2.26 5.52 -3.00
N VAL A 63 2.29 4.47 -2.21
CA VAL A 63 2.83 3.17 -2.60
C VAL A 63 1.65 2.29 -2.99
N THR A 64 1.71 1.66 -4.16
CA THR A 64 0.71 0.68 -4.61
C THR A 64 1.35 -0.70 -4.69
N ILE A 65 0.60 -1.72 -4.33
CA ILE A 65 1.09 -3.09 -4.23
C ILE A 65 0.07 -3.98 -4.92
N HIS A 66 0.37 -4.42 -6.13
CA HIS A 66 -0.55 -5.25 -6.89
C HIS A 66 -0.33 -6.71 -6.51
N TYR A 67 -1.43 -7.40 -6.22
CA TYR A 67 -1.41 -8.84 -6.07
C TYR A 67 -1.41 -9.48 -7.47
N GLN A 68 -0.24 -9.95 -7.89
CA GLN A 68 -0.06 -10.55 -9.20
C GLN A 68 -0.55 -11.99 -9.21
N ASN A 69 -1.64 -12.25 -9.93
CA ASN A 69 -1.95 -13.60 -10.36
C ASN A 69 -1.64 -13.75 -11.85
N LYS A 70 -0.72 -14.66 -12.18
CA LYS A 70 -0.31 -14.93 -13.57
C LYS A 70 -1.42 -15.49 -14.44
N ALA A 71 -2.47 -16.03 -13.85
CA ALA A 71 -3.55 -16.67 -14.58
C ALA A 71 -4.47 -15.63 -15.26
N TYR A 72 -4.69 -14.45 -14.67
CA TYR A 72 -5.75 -13.55 -15.15
C TYR A 72 -5.47 -12.06 -15.13
N LYS A 73 -6.00 -11.40 -16.17
CA LYS A 73 -5.81 -9.98 -16.46
C LYS A 73 -6.99 -9.11 -16.03
N ASP A 74 -8.15 -9.71 -15.75
CA ASP A 74 -9.40 -8.96 -15.58
C ASP A 74 -9.67 -8.53 -14.13
N PHE A 75 -9.03 -9.19 -13.16
CA PHE A 75 -9.04 -8.75 -11.76
C PHE A 75 -7.76 -7.99 -11.42
N ASN A 76 -7.93 -6.83 -10.79
CA ASN A 76 -6.84 -6.05 -10.25
C ASN A 76 -7.06 -5.87 -8.75
N PHE A 77 -6.55 -6.82 -7.97
CA PHE A 77 -6.49 -6.74 -6.52
C PHE A 77 -5.22 -6.00 -6.13
N PHE A 78 -5.35 -4.97 -5.29
CA PHE A 78 -4.18 -4.20 -4.89
C PHE A 78 -4.36 -3.55 -3.52
N TYR A 79 -3.21 -3.26 -2.91
CA TYR A 79 -3.10 -2.45 -1.73
C TYR A 79 -2.63 -1.04 -2.11
N GLU A 80 -3.04 -0.05 -1.34
CA GLU A 80 -2.52 1.32 -1.41
C GLU A 80 -2.11 1.78 -0.01
N ILE A 81 -0.94 2.41 0.06
CA ILE A 81 -0.45 3.11 1.24
C ILE A 81 -0.23 4.57 0.83
N PRO A 82 -1.14 5.49 1.16
CA PRO A 82 -0.95 6.91 0.92
C PRO A 82 0.27 7.41 1.68
N LEU A 83 1.10 8.24 1.04
CA LEU A 83 2.27 8.87 1.66
C LEU A 83 1.88 10.11 2.48
N SER A 84 0.74 10.00 3.19
CA SER A 84 0.21 11.03 4.06
C SER A 84 0.87 10.99 5.45
N LEU A 85 0.54 11.95 6.31
CA LEU A 85 1.07 11.97 7.68
C LEU A 85 0.63 10.75 8.50
N LYS A 86 -0.58 10.26 8.27
CA LYS A 86 -1.13 9.08 8.95
C LYS A 86 -0.97 7.87 8.03
N PHE A 87 -0.52 6.77 8.61
CA PHE A 87 -0.50 5.48 7.95
C PHE A 87 -1.93 4.97 7.77
N GLU A 88 -2.22 4.50 6.56
CA GLU A 88 -3.46 3.83 6.21
C GLU A 88 -3.12 2.73 5.20
N LEU A 89 -3.51 1.50 5.50
CA LEU A 89 -3.44 0.39 4.54
C LEU A 89 -4.81 0.21 3.93
N ARG A 90 -4.92 0.54 2.65
CA ARG A 90 -6.16 0.42 1.88
C ARG A 90 -6.12 -0.84 1.04
N VAL A 91 -7.23 -1.56 0.98
CA VAL A 91 -7.39 -2.75 0.15
C VAL A 91 -8.49 -2.57 -0.87
N PHE A 92 -8.15 -2.82 -2.12
CA PHE A 92 -9.03 -2.69 -3.27
C PHE A 92 -9.30 -4.06 -3.88
N LEU A 93 -10.60 -4.37 -4.02
CA LEU A 93 -11.05 -5.58 -4.71
C LEU A 93 -11.06 -5.42 -6.23
N SER A 94 -11.03 -4.19 -6.74
CA SER A 94 -11.05 -3.89 -8.17
C SER A 94 -10.62 -2.45 -8.43
N ASN A 95 -10.48 -2.08 -9.70
CA ASN A 95 -10.29 -0.70 -10.19
C ASN A 95 -11.61 0.07 -10.38
N SER A 96 -12.75 -0.58 -10.16
CA SER A 96 -14.10 -0.03 -10.40
C SER A 96 -14.97 -0.19 -9.17
N SER A 97 -15.76 0.83 -8.87
CA SER A 97 -16.73 0.80 -7.76
C SER A 97 -17.78 -0.30 -7.95
N ILE A 98 -18.22 -0.53 -9.19
CA ILE A 98 -19.23 -1.56 -9.50
C ILE A 98 -18.67 -2.93 -9.15
N HIS A 99 -17.50 -3.26 -9.70
CA HIS A 99 -16.85 -4.54 -9.44
C HIS A 99 -16.45 -4.71 -7.96
N PHE A 100 -16.07 -3.63 -7.26
CA PHE A 100 -15.83 -3.70 -5.82
C PHE A 100 -17.08 -4.15 -5.07
N ILE A 101 -18.24 -3.55 -5.36
CA ILE A 101 -19.51 -3.87 -4.70
C ILE A 101 -19.92 -5.32 -5.01
N ASP A 102 -19.80 -5.75 -6.27
CA ASP A 102 -20.13 -7.12 -6.67
C ASP A 102 -19.27 -8.14 -5.92
N LEU A 103 -17.95 -7.92 -5.86
CA LEU A 103 -17.02 -8.79 -5.14
C LEU A 103 -17.26 -8.73 -3.63
N TYR A 104 -17.56 -7.57 -3.07
CA TYR A 104 -17.87 -7.44 -1.65
C TYR A 104 -19.14 -8.21 -1.27
N ASN A 105 -20.22 -8.07 -2.04
CA ASN A 105 -21.46 -8.81 -1.82
C ASN A 105 -21.22 -10.32 -1.92
N PHE A 106 -20.41 -10.76 -2.89
CA PHE A 106 -20.01 -12.17 -2.99
C PHE A 106 -19.27 -12.66 -1.74
N LEU A 107 -18.32 -11.88 -1.20
CA LEU A 107 -17.59 -12.24 0.03
C LEU A 107 -18.53 -12.39 1.23
N LEU A 108 -19.57 -11.55 1.32
CA LEU A 108 -20.60 -11.65 2.37
C LEU A 108 -21.48 -12.89 2.17
N GLU A 109 -21.98 -13.11 0.96
CA GLU A 109 -22.84 -14.26 0.62
C GLU A 109 -22.15 -15.61 0.84
N LYS A 110 -20.83 -15.66 0.65
CA LYS A 110 -20.01 -16.85 0.88
C LYS A 110 -19.47 -16.96 2.31
N GLU A 111 -19.83 -16.05 3.20
CA GLU A 111 -19.36 -16.01 4.58
C GLU A 111 -17.81 -15.99 4.69
N ILE A 112 -17.12 -15.52 3.64
CA ILE A 112 -15.66 -15.34 3.63
C ILE A 112 -15.29 -14.13 4.48
N MET A 113 -16.16 -13.13 4.53
CA MET A 113 -16.06 -11.95 5.36
C MET A 113 -17.39 -11.66 6.04
N SER A 114 -17.35 -11.16 7.27
CA SER A 114 -18.53 -10.67 7.96
C SER A 114 -18.80 -9.20 7.63
N LYS A 115 -20.08 -8.82 7.68
CA LYS A 115 -20.47 -7.42 7.54
C LYS A 115 -19.78 -6.59 8.63
N ASP A 116 -19.28 -5.42 8.26
CA ASP A 116 -18.59 -4.47 9.16
C ASP A 116 -17.28 -4.98 9.78
N GLN A 117 -16.74 -6.12 9.31
CA GLN A 117 -15.43 -6.63 9.76
C GLN A 117 -14.28 -5.65 9.50
N PHE A 118 -14.35 -4.92 8.39
CA PHE A 118 -13.42 -3.86 8.02
C PHE A 118 -14.20 -2.62 7.64
N SER A 119 -13.66 -1.44 7.98
CA SER A 119 -14.25 -0.17 7.56
C SER A 119 -14.14 -0.03 6.05
N ILE A 120 -15.27 0.17 5.37
CA ILE A 120 -15.29 0.57 3.96
C ILE A 120 -15.29 2.10 3.88
N LYS A 121 -14.38 2.66 3.09
CA LYS A 121 -14.37 4.09 2.75
C LYS A 121 -14.54 4.27 1.25
N ALA A 122 -15.24 5.34 0.89
CA ALA A 122 -15.30 5.87 -0.46
C ALA A 122 -15.27 7.41 -0.36
N ALA A 123 -14.22 8.04 -0.87
CA ALA A 123 -14.14 9.50 -0.98
C ALA A 123 -14.42 9.95 -2.43
N TYR A 124 -14.72 11.23 -2.62
CA TYR A 124 -14.86 11.84 -3.93
C TYR A 124 -13.59 11.58 -4.77
N HIS A 125 -13.74 10.96 -5.94
CA HIS A 125 -12.67 10.45 -6.84
C HIS A 125 -11.88 9.22 -6.41
N THR A 126 -12.23 8.54 -5.32
CA THR A 126 -11.64 7.25 -4.96
C THR A 126 -12.68 6.16 -5.01
N ILE A 127 -12.34 5.03 -5.63
CA ILE A 127 -13.19 3.84 -5.59
C ILE A 127 -13.28 3.30 -4.15
N PRO A 128 -14.36 2.59 -3.81
CA PRO A 128 -14.51 1.93 -2.52
C PRO A 128 -13.31 1.03 -2.20
N HIS A 129 -12.91 1.03 -0.93
CA HIS A 129 -11.83 0.22 -0.41
C HIS A 129 -12.03 -0.10 1.06
N PHE A 130 -11.42 -1.18 1.52
CA PHE A 130 -11.29 -1.46 2.94
C PHE A 130 -10.12 -0.68 3.53
N VAL A 131 -10.25 -0.28 4.79
CA VAL A 131 -9.14 0.21 5.61
C VAL A 131 -8.83 -0.84 6.67
N ILE A 132 -7.61 -1.37 6.64
CA ILE A 132 -7.23 -2.53 7.47
C ILE A 132 -6.80 -2.14 8.86
N ASN A 133 -6.07 -1.03 8.99
CA ASN A 133 -5.67 -0.54 10.30
C ASN A 133 -6.89 0.00 11.05
N SER A 134 -7.21 -0.61 12.19
CA SER A 134 -8.36 -0.26 13.04
C SER A 134 -8.26 1.15 13.65
N GLU A 135 -7.05 1.69 13.76
CA GLU A 135 -6.79 3.03 14.25
C GLU A 135 -5.91 3.82 13.27
N THR A 136 -6.25 5.09 13.07
CA THR A 136 -5.45 6.00 12.26
C THR A 136 -4.18 6.39 13.03
N ARG A 137 -3.06 5.75 12.71
CA ARG A 137 -1.79 5.93 13.42
C ARG A 137 -0.82 6.75 12.59
N ARG A 138 0.05 7.52 13.24
CA ARG A 138 1.16 8.22 12.57
C ARG A 138 2.37 7.29 12.57
N TYR A 139 3.22 7.43 11.55
CA TYR A 139 4.57 6.87 11.57
C TYR A 139 5.33 7.32 12.82
N ASP A 140 6.19 6.47 13.36
CA ASP A 140 7.05 6.83 14.47
C ASP A 140 7.99 7.98 14.07
N MET A 141 7.81 9.13 14.71
CA MET A 141 8.60 10.32 14.42
C MET A 141 10.08 10.14 14.73
N SER A 142 10.45 9.27 15.68
CA SER A 142 11.85 8.97 15.96
C SER A 142 12.52 8.27 14.78
N ILE A 143 11.79 7.42 14.06
CA ILE A 143 12.28 6.72 12.87
C ILE A 143 12.31 7.67 11.67
N ILE A 144 11.27 8.49 11.49
CA ILE A 144 11.23 9.52 10.44
C ILE A 144 12.41 10.49 10.58
N ASN A 145 12.71 10.93 11.80
CA ASN A 145 13.81 11.87 12.05
C ASN A 145 15.17 11.25 11.75
N LYS A 146 15.40 9.97 12.08
CA LYS A 146 16.65 9.27 11.73
C LYS A 146 16.89 9.24 10.23
N HIS A 147 15.87 8.88 9.44
CA HIS A 147 15.91 8.90 7.97
C HIS A 147 16.06 10.31 7.36
N SER A 148 15.72 11.35 8.11
CA SER A 148 15.87 12.75 7.67
C SER A 148 17.28 13.29 7.94
N VAL A 149 18.03 12.65 8.86
CA VAL A 149 19.39 13.03 9.24
C VAL A 149 20.43 12.17 8.51
N HIS A 150 20.10 10.92 8.19
CA HIS A 150 20.96 9.98 7.49
C HIS A 150 20.48 9.76 6.05
N ASP A 151 21.36 9.98 5.08
CA ASP A 151 20.99 9.86 3.67
C ASP A 151 21.10 8.42 3.12
N ASP A 152 21.45 7.45 3.98
CA ASP A 152 21.65 6.07 3.55
C ASP A 152 20.32 5.35 3.29
N LEU A 153 20.10 4.95 2.04
CA LEU A 153 18.94 4.15 1.60
C LEU A 153 19.02 2.68 2.06
N ASN A 154 20.14 2.25 2.64
CA ASN A 154 20.37 0.90 3.13
C ASN A 154 20.20 0.75 4.64
N GLU A 155 19.98 1.84 5.38
CA GLU A 155 19.65 1.74 6.79
C GLU A 155 18.34 0.96 6.99
N ASN A 156 18.42 -0.19 7.69
CA ASN A 156 17.27 -1.03 7.97
C ASN A 156 16.45 -0.50 9.17
N LEU A 157 16.01 0.76 9.05
CA LEU A 157 15.19 1.42 10.06
C LEU A 157 13.71 1.22 9.70
N ILE A 158 13.10 0.27 10.40
CA ILE A 158 11.71 -0.16 10.21
C ILE A 158 10.85 0.37 11.35
N ASP A 159 9.64 0.80 11.01
CA ASP A 159 8.55 1.01 11.96
C ASP A 159 7.78 -0.30 12.12
N ASP A 160 8.05 -1.03 13.21
CA ASP A 160 7.48 -2.37 13.45
C ASP A 160 5.96 -2.37 13.47
N LYS A 161 5.33 -1.27 13.91
CA LYS A 161 3.87 -1.18 13.92
C LYS A 161 3.31 -1.13 12.51
N VAL A 162 3.92 -0.30 11.66
CA VAL A 162 3.57 -0.23 10.23
C VAL A 162 3.85 -1.56 9.53
N LYS A 163 4.98 -2.20 9.82
CA LYS A 163 5.31 -3.53 9.29
C LYS A 163 4.24 -4.56 9.65
N ASN A 164 3.86 -4.63 10.93
CA ASN A 164 2.86 -5.58 11.41
C ASN A 164 1.50 -5.33 10.75
N ASP A 165 1.06 -4.08 10.63
CA ASP A 165 -0.21 -3.76 9.96
C ASP A 165 -0.20 -4.18 8.48
N ILE A 166 0.92 -3.95 7.77
CA ILE A 166 1.11 -4.40 6.38
C ILE A 166 1.09 -5.92 6.28
N GLN A 167 1.86 -6.60 7.14
CA GLN A 167 1.96 -8.05 7.14
C GLN A 167 0.60 -8.70 7.44
N SER A 168 -0.10 -8.25 8.49
CA SER A 168 -1.44 -8.75 8.81
C SER A 168 -2.45 -8.48 7.69
N GLY A 169 -2.35 -7.32 7.02
CA GLY A 169 -3.16 -7.03 5.84
C GLY A 169 -2.96 -8.05 4.73
N PHE A 170 -1.70 -8.41 4.42
CA PHE A 170 -1.38 -9.43 3.43
C PHE A 170 -1.83 -10.83 3.85
N GLU A 171 -1.62 -11.21 5.10
CA GLU A 171 -2.01 -12.52 5.63
C GLU A 171 -3.53 -12.73 5.61
N ILE A 172 -4.30 -11.66 5.77
CA ILE A 172 -5.77 -11.69 5.69
C ILE A 172 -6.25 -11.68 4.23
N PHE A 173 -5.77 -10.74 3.42
CA PHE A 173 -6.38 -10.47 2.11
C PHE A 173 -5.78 -11.25 0.95
N ASN A 174 -4.51 -11.69 1.00
CA ASN A 174 -3.98 -12.54 -0.07
C ASN A 174 -4.78 -13.86 -0.21
N PRO A 175 -5.11 -14.58 0.89
CA PRO A 175 -5.99 -15.75 0.79
C PRO A 175 -7.39 -15.42 0.26
N ILE A 176 -7.94 -14.25 0.60
CA ILE A 176 -9.23 -13.80 0.05
C ILE A 176 -9.13 -13.58 -1.45
N PHE A 177 -8.05 -12.95 -1.93
CA PHE A 177 -7.81 -12.78 -3.36
C PHE A 177 -7.68 -14.13 -4.07
N ASP A 178 -6.95 -15.08 -3.50
CA ASP A 178 -6.83 -16.43 -4.05
C ASP A 178 -8.19 -17.13 -4.14
N GLN A 179 -9.03 -17.00 -3.10
CA GLN A 179 -10.39 -17.54 -3.11
C GLN A 179 -11.26 -16.90 -4.20
N LEU A 180 -11.22 -15.57 -4.34
CA LEU A 180 -11.96 -14.88 -5.40
C LEU A 180 -11.52 -15.38 -6.77
N ILE A 181 -10.21 -15.44 -7.04
CA ILE A 181 -9.69 -15.90 -8.32
C ILE A 181 -10.14 -17.34 -8.61
N SER A 182 -10.03 -18.24 -7.62
CA SER A 182 -10.46 -19.63 -7.75
C SER A 182 -11.96 -19.77 -8.01
N GLN A 183 -12.80 -18.99 -7.31
CA GLN A 183 -14.26 -19.12 -7.36
C GLN A 183 -14.86 -18.61 -8.66
N PHE A 184 -14.32 -17.52 -9.20
CA PHE A 184 -14.81 -17.02 -10.49
C PHE A 184 -14.39 -17.92 -11.67
N LYS A 185 -13.77 -19.10 -11.41
CA LYS A 185 -13.23 -20.06 -12.41
C LYS A 185 -12.59 -19.33 -13.57
N ILE A 186 -11.83 -18.35 -13.12
CA ILE A 186 -10.89 -17.57 -13.84
C ILE A 186 -9.66 -18.46 -13.66
#